data_AF-A0AAU2QBT4-F1
#
_entry.id   AF-A0AAU2QBT4-F1
#
_cell.length_a   1.000
_cell.length_b   1.000
_cell.length_c   1.000
_cell.angle_alpha   90.00
_cell.angle_beta   90.00
_cell.angle_gamma   90.00
#
_symmetry.space_group_name_H-M   'P 1'
#
loop_
_entity.id
_entity.type
_entity.pdbx_description
1 polymer ?
#
loop_
_entity_poly.entity_id
_entity_poly.type
_entity_poly.pdbx_seq_one_letter_code
_entity_poly.pdbx_strand_id
1 'polypeptide(L)'
;MRLFQRLALPSRRDSAVEALEDPVHPAEPAVDVIGGGKYFVGDTHLRLGVPGTVLATVTPRRVAVQDLPMDNKVMARLDEAVSSGALVRVHHSGIRDADRLDGFVVGTSAAWTLIALCSDVQLDGWAAVRTADISKVRWRGGEDSLTVRALRRRGLWPARAPQPELALDGLAELAEGASGAFGLVSVHVERHAPDACWIGEVAAVRPKSLRLREVDPDARWQPKPSKFPFKHVTRLGFGGRYERTLLEFAGPNR
;
A
#
# COMPACT_ATOMS: atom_id res chain seq x y z
N MET A 1 3.84 -35.40 -3.15
CA MET A 1 4.30 -34.02 -3.46
C MET A 1 3.13 -33.20 -4.00
N ARG A 2 3.12 -31.88 -3.81
CA ARG A 2 2.22 -30.95 -4.52
C ARG A 2 3.07 -30.04 -5.39
N LEU A 3 2.76 -29.97 -6.68
CA LEU A 3 3.39 -29.04 -7.61
C LEU A 3 2.78 -27.67 -7.35
N PHE A 4 3.56 -26.73 -6.80
CA PHE A 4 3.13 -25.34 -6.65
C PHE A 4 3.35 -24.63 -7.99
N GLN A 5 2.27 -24.31 -8.70
CA GLN A 5 2.37 -23.60 -9.97
C GLN A 5 2.44 -22.10 -9.71
N ARG A 6 3.66 -21.54 -9.91
CA ARG A 6 4.02 -20.15 -9.62
C ARG A 6 3.44 -19.22 -10.69
N LEU A 7 2.59 -18.28 -10.27
CA LEU A 7 2.02 -17.24 -11.13
C LEU A 7 3.06 -16.12 -11.38
N ALA A 8 4.01 -16.40 -12.28
CA ALA A 8 4.92 -15.39 -12.79
C ALA A 8 4.17 -14.46 -13.77
N LEU A 9 3.99 -13.19 -13.39
CA LEU A 9 3.52 -12.16 -14.31
C LEU A 9 4.63 -11.85 -15.34
N PRO A 10 4.29 -11.63 -16.63
CA PRO A 10 5.30 -11.37 -17.67
C PRO A 10 5.96 -10.00 -17.43
N SER A 11 7.24 -10.02 -17.03
CA SER A 11 8.01 -8.79 -16.87
C SER A 11 8.37 -8.20 -18.24
N ARG A 12 7.69 -7.10 -18.62
CA ARG A 12 8.09 -6.27 -19.77
C ARG A 12 9.40 -5.53 -19.45
N ARG A 13 10.53 -6.21 -19.64
CA ARG A 13 11.81 -5.59 -19.98
C ARG A 13 12.20 -6.08 -21.36
N ASP A 14 11.81 -5.31 -22.38
CA ASP A 14 12.54 -5.18 -23.65
C ASP A 14 11.93 -4.06 -24.47
N SER A 15 12.64 -2.93 -24.51
CA SER A 15 12.52 -1.83 -25.48
C SER A 15 13.66 -0.87 -25.19
N ALA A 16 14.79 -1.08 -25.86
CA ALA A 16 15.89 -0.12 -25.87
C ALA A 16 15.47 1.10 -26.71
N VAL A 17 15.90 2.29 -26.28
CA VAL A 17 16.07 3.44 -27.17
C VAL A 17 17.34 4.16 -26.77
N GLU A 18 18.08 4.59 -27.79
CA GLU A 18 19.50 4.94 -27.73
C GLU A 18 19.70 6.46 -27.74
N ALA A 19 20.80 6.89 -27.12
CA ALA A 19 21.49 8.19 -27.13
C ALA A 19 20.78 9.48 -27.64
N LEU A 20 20.88 10.54 -26.83
CA LEU A 20 21.23 11.90 -27.28
C LEU A 20 21.79 12.73 -26.10
N GLU A 21 22.80 13.55 -26.38
CA GLU A 21 23.65 14.22 -25.37
C GLU A 21 23.19 15.64 -24.98
N ASP A 22 23.81 16.20 -23.93
CA ASP A 22 23.53 17.51 -23.29
C ASP A 22 23.81 18.75 -24.18
N PRO A 23 23.37 19.96 -23.75
CA PRO A 23 24.36 20.87 -23.14
C PRO A 23 23.89 21.75 -21.95
N VAL A 24 24.52 21.53 -20.78
CA VAL A 24 25.33 22.48 -19.98
C VAL A 24 24.90 23.98 -19.78
N HIS A 25 24.72 24.35 -18.49
CA HIS A 25 24.90 25.67 -17.80
C HIS A 25 23.91 26.84 -17.97
N PRO A 26 23.86 27.84 -17.03
CA PRO A 26 24.51 27.98 -15.69
C PRO A 26 23.51 28.27 -14.52
N ALA A 27 23.99 28.77 -13.38
CA ALA A 27 23.26 29.09 -12.13
C ALA A 27 23.44 30.61 -11.74
N GLU A 28 23.08 31.21 -10.59
CA GLU A 28 22.84 30.71 -9.22
C GLU A 28 21.53 31.17 -8.48
N PRO A 29 21.47 32.19 -7.57
CA PRO A 29 21.06 31.84 -6.20
C PRO A 29 19.87 32.58 -5.53
N ALA A 30 19.29 31.87 -4.55
CA ALA A 30 18.83 32.26 -3.20
C ALA A 30 18.09 33.60 -2.92
N VAL A 31 16.96 33.49 -2.19
CA VAL A 31 16.62 34.40 -1.07
C VAL A 31 15.95 33.61 0.07
N ASP A 32 16.09 34.10 1.30
CA ASP A 32 15.88 33.39 2.57
C ASP A 32 14.46 33.53 3.18
N VAL A 33 14.15 32.72 4.18
CA VAL A 33 12.85 32.65 4.88
C VAL A 33 12.94 33.27 6.27
N ILE A 34 12.07 34.23 6.59
CA ILE A 34 11.84 34.71 7.97
C ILE A 34 10.38 34.41 8.36
N GLY A 35 10.21 33.71 9.49
CA GLY A 35 8.90 33.25 9.97
C GLY A 35 8.14 34.27 10.83
N GLY A 36 6.87 33.97 11.11
CA GLY A 36 6.03 34.78 12.00
C GLY A 36 4.65 34.18 12.28
N GLY A 37 4.49 33.55 13.45
CA GLY A 37 3.21 33.07 13.97
C GLY A 37 3.28 31.64 14.54
N LYS A 38 2.45 31.25 15.52
CA LYS A 38 1.33 32.01 16.13
C LYS A 38 0.79 31.29 17.39
N TYR A 39 0.20 32.08 18.31
CA TYR A 39 -0.79 31.74 19.35
C TYR A 39 -0.40 31.10 20.71
N PHE A 40 -1.00 31.70 21.75
CA PHE A 40 -1.23 31.19 23.11
C PHE A 40 -2.52 30.35 23.17
N VAL A 41 -2.52 29.30 24.01
CA VAL A 41 -3.58 28.82 24.96
C VAL A 41 -2.83 27.88 25.93
N GLY A 42 -2.95 27.86 27.27
CA GLY A 42 -3.87 28.55 28.17
C GLY A 42 -4.88 27.59 28.81
N ASP A 43 -4.50 26.79 29.82
CA ASP A 43 -5.26 26.82 31.08
C ASP A 43 -4.66 26.04 32.28
N THR A 44 -5.23 26.34 33.45
CA THR A 44 -4.79 25.96 34.81
C THR A 44 -5.67 24.87 35.40
N HIS A 45 -5.13 23.94 36.21
CA HIS A 45 -5.95 23.29 37.26
C HIS A 45 -5.19 23.04 38.57
N LEU A 46 -5.88 23.33 39.68
CA LEU A 46 -5.45 23.21 41.06
C LEU A 46 -5.04 21.79 41.47
N ARG A 47 -4.11 21.70 42.43
CA ARG A 47 -3.91 20.51 43.28
C ARG A 47 -4.48 20.78 44.67
N LEU A 48 -5.40 19.93 45.12
CA LEU A 48 -5.73 19.70 46.52
C LEU A 48 -5.36 18.24 46.85
N GLY A 49 -4.73 18.01 48.00
CA GLY A 49 -4.15 16.72 48.35
C GLY A 49 -4.97 15.92 49.35
N VAL A 50 -4.84 14.60 49.28
CA VAL A 50 -5.13 13.65 50.38
C VAL A 50 -4.04 12.57 50.35
N PRO A 51 -3.38 12.24 51.48
CA PRO A 51 -2.34 11.21 51.52
C PRO A 51 -2.92 9.81 51.78
N GLY A 52 -2.28 8.77 51.23
CA GLY A 52 -2.42 7.39 51.69
C GLY A 52 -3.24 6.46 50.79
N THR A 53 -2.61 5.90 49.76
CA THR A 53 -2.91 4.54 49.26
C THR A 53 -1.63 3.99 48.62
N VAL A 54 -1.15 2.85 49.10
CA VAL A 54 -0.03 2.13 48.49
C VAL A 54 -0.58 1.28 47.35
N LEU A 55 -0.37 1.73 46.11
CA LEU A 55 -0.63 0.90 44.92
C LEU A 55 0.65 0.19 44.51
N ALA A 56 0.58 -1.14 44.42
CA ALA A 56 1.71 -1.96 44.00
C ALA A 56 2.13 -1.62 42.57
N THR A 57 3.39 -1.24 42.39
CA THR A 57 3.97 -0.97 41.07
C THR A 57 4.13 -2.26 40.29
N VAL A 58 3.13 -2.59 39.46
CA VAL A 58 3.30 -3.57 38.38
C VAL A 58 4.15 -2.92 37.30
N THR A 59 5.45 -3.22 37.30
CA THR A 59 6.37 -2.78 36.25
C THR A 59 5.96 -3.42 34.92
N PRO A 60 5.52 -2.66 33.90
CA PRO A 60 5.20 -3.26 32.60
C PRO A 60 6.50 -3.79 31.98
N ARG A 61 6.58 -5.13 31.86
CA ARG A 61 7.70 -5.79 31.21
C ARG A 61 7.73 -5.38 29.74
N ARG A 62 8.62 -4.43 29.42
CA ARG A 62 8.83 -3.89 28.08
C ARG A 62 9.27 -5.01 27.13
N VAL A 63 8.31 -5.68 26.50
CA VAL A 63 8.58 -6.57 25.37
C VAL A 63 9.07 -5.66 24.25
N ALA A 64 10.34 -5.82 23.88
CA ALA A 64 10.92 -5.10 22.76
C ALA A 64 10.29 -5.63 21.45
N VAL A 65 9.18 -5.02 21.05
CA VAL A 65 8.84 -4.96 19.63
C VAL A 65 9.97 -4.19 18.97
N GLN A 66 10.65 -4.81 18.01
CA GLN A 66 11.69 -4.15 17.22
C GLN A 66 11.04 -3.26 16.18
N ASP A 67 10.47 -2.16 16.64
CA ASP A 67 10.11 -1.02 15.80
C ASP A 67 11.42 -0.34 15.39
N LEU A 68 11.99 -0.82 14.27
CA LEU A 68 12.95 -0.01 13.53
C LEU A 68 12.21 1.27 13.13
N PRO A 69 12.68 2.46 13.53
CA PRO A 69 11.95 3.68 13.25
C PRO A 69 11.81 3.83 11.75
N MET A 70 10.55 3.85 11.29
CA MET A 70 10.25 4.17 9.91
C MET A 70 10.86 5.55 9.62
N ASP A 71 11.56 5.68 8.49
CA ASP A 71 12.14 6.98 8.12
C ASP A 71 10.99 8.01 8.06
N ASN A 72 10.99 9.00 8.95
CA ASN A 72 9.98 10.08 8.95
C ASN A 72 9.86 10.75 7.57
N LYS A 73 10.95 10.70 6.78
CA LYS A 73 11.05 11.17 5.38
C LYS A 73 10.25 10.34 4.36
N VAL A 74 9.89 9.10 4.68
CA VAL A 74 9.02 8.25 3.85
C VAL A 74 7.56 8.59 4.14
N MET A 75 7.16 8.63 5.42
CA MET A 75 5.78 9.03 5.79
C MET A 75 5.44 10.43 5.29
N ALA A 76 6.30 11.43 5.54
CA ALA A 76 6.08 12.78 5.04
C ALA A 76 5.91 12.85 3.51
N ARG A 77 6.62 12.00 2.74
CA ARG A 77 6.45 11.89 1.29
C ARG A 77 5.17 11.16 0.89
N LEU A 78 4.69 10.21 1.67
CA LEU A 78 3.41 9.56 1.41
C LEU A 78 2.25 10.54 1.66
N ASP A 79 2.33 11.36 2.70
CA ASP A 79 1.33 12.39 3.00
C ASP A 79 1.39 13.55 1.98
N GLU A 80 2.59 13.92 1.50
CA GLU A 80 2.77 14.83 0.35
C GLU A 80 2.15 14.23 -0.94
N ALA A 81 2.27 12.93 -1.17
CA ALA A 81 1.66 12.25 -2.32
C ALA A 81 0.12 12.27 -2.26
N VAL A 82 -0.46 12.02 -1.08
CA VAL A 82 -1.91 12.06 -0.86
C VAL A 82 -2.45 13.47 -1.10
N SER A 83 -1.81 14.48 -0.50
CA SER A 83 -2.27 15.88 -0.57
C SER A 83 -2.08 16.53 -1.95
N SER A 84 -1.02 16.17 -2.68
CA SER A 84 -0.76 16.68 -4.04
C SER A 84 -1.49 15.91 -5.15
N GLY A 85 -1.95 14.67 -4.90
CA GLY A 85 -2.50 13.82 -5.95
C GLY A 85 -1.51 13.52 -7.08
N ALA A 86 -0.21 13.58 -6.80
CA ALA A 86 0.86 13.37 -7.77
C ALA A 86 0.98 11.91 -8.21
N LEU A 87 1.49 11.67 -9.42
CA LEU A 87 1.85 10.33 -9.87
C LEU A 87 3.21 9.94 -9.27
N VAL A 88 3.25 8.82 -8.56
CA VAL A 88 4.41 8.37 -7.78
C VAL A 88 4.84 6.97 -8.19
N ARG A 89 6.09 6.63 -7.88
CA ARG A 89 6.62 5.26 -7.86
C ARG A 89 7.00 4.87 -6.44
N VAL A 90 6.36 3.84 -5.91
CA VAL A 90 6.65 3.25 -4.62
C VAL A 90 7.60 2.06 -4.81
N HIS A 91 8.65 2.00 -3.98
CA HIS A 91 9.64 0.94 -3.94
C HIS A 91 9.54 0.15 -2.64
N HIS A 92 9.47 -1.18 -2.73
CA HIS A 92 9.51 -2.07 -1.58
C HIS A 92 10.92 -2.13 -0.95
N SER A 93 11.01 -2.41 0.35
CA SER A 93 12.25 -2.49 1.13
C SER A 93 12.74 -3.92 1.26
N GLY A 94 14.05 -4.13 1.12
CA GLY A 94 14.71 -5.40 1.45
C GLY A 94 14.27 -6.64 0.66
N ILE A 95 13.54 -6.47 -0.46
CA ILE A 95 13.18 -7.57 -1.36
C ILE A 95 13.82 -7.30 -2.71
N ARG A 96 14.78 -8.14 -3.08
CA ARG A 96 15.42 -8.09 -4.39
C ARG A 96 14.38 -8.43 -5.45
N ASP A 97 14.39 -7.67 -6.55
CA ASP A 97 13.52 -7.85 -7.71
C ASP A 97 12.00 -7.72 -7.45
N ALA A 98 11.58 -7.23 -6.27
CA ALA A 98 10.18 -6.88 -6.02
C ALA A 98 9.64 -5.79 -6.97
N ASP A 99 8.35 -5.87 -7.24
CA ASP A 99 7.63 -4.94 -8.10
C ASP A 99 7.79 -3.47 -7.65
N ARG A 100 7.77 -2.59 -8.64
CA ARG A 100 7.70 -1.14 -8.44
C ARG A 100 6.30 -0.70 -8.81
N LEU A 101 5.59 -0.12 -7.85
CA LEU A 101 4.21 0.28 -8.07
C LEU A 101 4.17 1.73 -8.52
N ASP A 102 3.77 1.97 -9.75
CA ASP A 102 3.39 3.31 -10.23
C ASP A 102 1.89 3.54 -9.91
N GLY A 103 1.55 4.72 -9.41
CA GLY A 103 0.19 5.02 -8.99
C GLY A 103 0.05 6.32 -8.20
N PHE A 104 -1.12 6.50 -7.63
CA PHE A 104 -1.47 7.63 -6.76
C PHE A 104 -1.67 7.11 -5.34
N VAL A 105 -1.04 7.73 -4.34
CA VAL A 105 -1.30 7.37 -2.94
C VAL A 105 -2.64 7.98 -2.56
N VAL A 106 -3.58 7.16 -2.11
CA VAL A 106 -4.98 7.56 -1.83
C VAL A 106 -5.40 7.32 -0.38
N GLY A 107 -4.49 6.79 0.45
CA GLY A 107 -4.67 6.65 1.90
C GLY A 107 -3.39 6.13 2.56
N THR A 108 -3.11 6.57 3.79
CA THR A 108 -1.91 6.22 4.55
C THR A 108 -2.27 5.87 6.00
N SER A 109 -1.50 4.97 6.59
CA SER A 109 -1.50 4.67 8.02
C SER A 109 -0.12 4.15 8.43
N ALA A 110 0.11 3.96 9.73
CA ALA A 110 1.34 3.33 10.23
C ALA A 110 1.51 1.86 9.78
N ALA A 111 0.43 1.16 9.44
CA ALA A 111 0.45 -0.26 9.08
C ALA A 111 0.39 -0.50 7.56
N TRP A 112 -0.54 0.14 6.85
CA TRP A 112 -0.73 0.01 5.40
C TRP A 112 -0.90 1.34 4.68
N THR A 113 -0.34 1.41 3.48
CA THR A 113 -0.46 2.52 2.52
C THR A 113 -1.22 2.04 1.30
N LEU A 114 -2.26 2.77 0.92
CA LEU A 114 -3.14 2.44 -0.19
C LEU A 114 -2.79 3.24 -1.45
N ILE A 115 -2.56 2.54 -2.55
CA ILE A 115 -2.15 3.09 -3.85
C ILE A 115 -3.20 2.72 -4.89
N ALA A 116 -3.79 3.71 -5.56
CA ALA A 116 -4.54 3.48 -6.80
C ALA A 116 -3.51 3.22 -7.91
N LEU A 117 -3.46 1.99 -8.42
CA LEU A 117 -2.43 1.55 -9.37
C LEU A 117 -2.65 2.23 -10.72
N CYS A 118 -1.58 2.73 -11.33
CA CYS A 118 -1.61 3.37 -12.64
C CYS A 118 -0.55 2.76 -13.57
N SER A 119 -1.01 2.09 -14.63
CA SER A 119 -0.16 1.60 -15.72
C SER A 119 -0.39 2.46 -16.96
N ASP A 120 0.69 2.99 -17.54
CA ASP A 120 0.73 3.94 -18.65
C ASP A 120 -0.17 5.18 -18.46
N VAL A 121 -1.45 5.06 -18.84
CA VAL A 121 -2.49 6.11 -18.76
C VAL A 121 -3.82 5.58 -18.20
N GLN A 122 -3.81 4.43 -17.54
CA GLN A 122 -5.00 3.76 -17.02
C GLN A 122 -4.85 3.39 -15.54
N LEU A 123 -5.90 3.63 -14.76
CA LEU A 123 -6.03 3.03 -13.43
C LEU A 123 -6.36 1.54 -13.55
N ASP A 124 -5.87 0.73 -12.61
CA ASP A 124 -6.14 -0.71 -12.56
C ASP A 124 -6.24 -1.23 -11.12
N GLY A 125 -7.34 -0.89 -10.45
CA GLY A 125 -7.58 -1.26 -9.05
C GLY A 125 -6.63 -0.56 -8.07
N TRP A 126 -6.46 -1.19 -6.91
CA TRP A 126 -5.63 -0.68 -5.83
C TRP A 126 -4.68 -1.75 -5.30
N ALA A 127 -3.58 -1.29 -4.73
CA ALA A 127 -2.69 -2.10 -3.90
C ALA A 127 -2.52 -1.42 -2.53
N ALA A 128 -2.84 -2.16 -1.47
CA ALA A 128 -2.38 -1.84 -0.13
C ALA A 128 -1.02 -2.49 0.09
N VAL A 129 0.00 -1.68 0.39
CA VAL A 129 1.36 -2.12 0.70
C VAL A 129 1.62 -1.89 2.18
N ARG A 130 2.28 -2.83 2.85
CA ARG A 130 2.67 -2.64 4.26
C ARG A 130 3.57 -1.41 4.36
N THR A 131 3.17 -0.41 5.14
CA THR A 131 3.87 0.88 5.25
C THR A 131 5.34 0.68 5.61
N ALA A 132 5.62 -0.13 6.64
CA ALA A 132 6.98 -0.47 7.10
C ALA A 132 7.88 -1.11 6.03
N ASP A 133 7.29 -1.66 4.97
CA ASP A 133 8.04 -2.24 3.86
C ASP A 133 8.26 -1.26 2.69
N ILE A 134 7.91 0.04 2.81
CA ILE A 134 8.20 1.06 1.77
C ILE A 134 9.59 1.68 2.00
N SER A 135 10.52 1.48 1.06
CA SER A 135 11.88 2.06 1.15
C SER A 135 12.01 3.44 0.50
N LYS A 136 11.24 3.72 -0.55
CA LYS A 136 11.38 4.95 -1.34
C LYS A 136 10.10 5.28 -2.10
N VAL A 137 9.74 6.56 -2.07
CA VAL A 137 8.74 7.17 -2.95
C VAL A 137 9.48 8.08 -3.93
N ARG A 138 9.15 8.03 -5.23
CA ARG A 138 9.69 8.94 -6.25
C ARG A 138 8.56 9.59 -7.03
N TRP A 139 8.66 10.89 -7.30
CA TRP A 139 7.77 11.55 -8.25
C TRP A 139 8.01 11.03 -9.67
N ARG A 140 6.91 10.82 -10.40
CA ARG A 140 6.87 10.36 -11.80
C ARG A 140 6.21 11.37 -12.71
N GLY A 141 5.31 12.20 -12.17
CA GLY A 141 4.72 13.33 -12.87
C GLY A 141 3.75 14.11 -11.98
N GLY A 142 3.74 15.44 -12.15
CA GLY A 142 2.69 16.31 -11.62
C GLY A 142 1.50 16.42 -12.59
N GLU A 143 0.69 17.47 -12.40
CA GLU A 143 -0.53 17.70 -13.17
C GLU A 143 -0.34 17.77 -14.70
N ASP A 144 0.78 18.33 -15.15
CA ASP A 144 1.07 18.53 -16.58
C ASP A 144 1.54 17.25 -17.30
N SER A 145 1.77 16.17 -16.55
CA SER A 145 2.17 14.88 -17.14
C SER A 145 1.08 14.32 -18.07
N LEU A 146 1.50 13.62 -19.13
CA LEU A 146 0.58 12.99 -20.08
C LEU A 146 -0.42 12.07 -19.37
N THR A 147 0.03 11.30 -18.39
CA THR A 147 -0.79 10.39 -17.58
C THR A 147 -1.87 11.15 -16.81
N VAL A 148 -1.53 12.21 -16.05
CA VAL A 148 -2.53 12.97 -15.28
C VAL A 148 -3.49 13.71 -16.22
N ARG A 149 -3.00 14.32 -17.30
CA ARG A 149 -3.85 14.96 -18.32
C ARG A 149 -4.82 13.98 -18.98
N ALA A 150 -4.37 12.76 -19.29
CA ALA A 150 -5.21 11.71 -19.87
C ALA A 150 -6.27 11.20 -18.89
N LEU A 151 -5.92 10.99 -17.62
CA LEU A 151 -6.86 10.59 -16.57
C LEU A 151 -7.87 11.70 -16.27
N ARG A 152 -7.43 12.96 -16.19
CA ARG A 152 -8.29 14.15 -16.02
C ARG A 152 -9.32 14.27 -17.15
N ARG A 153 -8.89 14.12 -18.41
CA ARG A 153 -9.80 14.10 -19.58
C ARG A 153 -10.82 12.95 -19.55
N ARG A 154 -10.53 11.87 -18.82
CA ARG A 154 -11.42 10.71 -18.63
C ARG A 154 -12.28 10.79 -17.35
N GLY A 155 -12.18 11.87 -16.56
CA GLY A 155 -12.86 12.00 -15.27
C GLY A 155 -12.29 11.09 -14.16
N LEU A 156 -11.07 10.57 -14.34
CA LEU A 156 -10.41 9.61 -13.44
C LEU A 156 -9.31 10.25 -12.57
N TRP A 157 -9.12 11.57 -12.65
CA TRP A 157 -8.22 12.32 -11.78
C TRP A 157 -8.98 13.48 -11.10
N PRO A 158 -8.80 13.75 -9.78
CA PRO A 158 -7.90 13.05 -8.86
C PRO A 158 -8.32 11.59 -8.65
N ALA A 159 -7.33 10.70 -8.57
CA ALA A 159 -7.56 9.29 -8.24
C ALA A 159 -8.09 9.20 -6.80
N ARG A 160 -9.03 8.29 -6.55
CA ARG A 160 -9.75 8.20 -5.26
C ARG A 160 -9.47 6.90 -4.55
N ALA A 161 -9.61 6.94 -3.23
CA ALA A 161 -9.79 5.74 -2.42
C ALA A 161 -11.03 4.96 -2.90
N PRO A 162 -11.07 3.63 -2.71
CA PRO A 162 -12.25 2.83 -2.98
C PRO A 162 -13.43 3.26 -2.11
N GLN A 163 -14.65 2.89 -2.54
CA GLN A 163 -15.85 2.93 -1.71
C GLN A 163 -16.39 1.50 -1.58
N PRO A 164 -16.74 1.01 -0.36
CA PRO A 164 -16.57 1.68 0.94
C PRO A 164 -15.08 1.94 1.29
N GLU A 165 -14.87 2.84 2.25
CA GLU A 165 -13.54 3.11 2.81
C GLU A 165 -13.02 1.84 3.52
N LEU A 166 -11.70 1.62 3.42
CA LEU A 166 -11.04 0.42 3.95
C LEU A 166 -10.18 0.79 5.15
N ALA A 167 -10.29 0.03 6.24
CA ALA A 167 -9.43 0.18 7.40
C ALA A 167 -7.99 -0.17 7.05
N LEU A 168 -7.05 0.77 7.22
CA LEU A 168 -5.63 0.59 6.89
C LEU A 168 -4.76 0.19 8.09
N ASP A 169 -5.28 0.22 9.32
CA ASP A 169 -4.50 -0.06 10.54
C ASP A 169 -4.18 -1.56 10.74
N GLY A 170 -4.89 -2.46 10.06
CA GLY A 170 -4.81 -3.90 10.25
C GLY A 170 -5.09 -4.69 8.99
N LEU A 171 -4.32 -5.77 8.76
CA LEU A 171 -4.51 -6.64 7.58
C LEU A 171 -5.80 -7.47 7.66
N ALA A 172 -6.35 -7.71 8.86
CA ALA A 172 -7.58 -8.46 9.03
C ALA A 172 -8.76 -7.70 8.41
N GLU A 173 -8.99 -6.50 8.93
CA GLU A 173 -10.07 -5.59 8.55
C GLU A 173 -9.92 -5.11 7.11
N LEU A 174 -8.68 -4.82 6.68
CA LEU A 174 -8.34 -4.50 5.28
C LEU A 174 -8.73 -5.63 4.33
N ALA A 175 -8.36 -6.88 4.64
CA ALA A 175 -8.61 -8.01 3.75
C ALA A 175 -10.09 -8.40 3.69
N GLU A 176 -10.80 -8.37 4.83
CA GLU A 176 -12.24 -8.61 4.88
C GLU A 176 -13.02 -7.50 4.15
N GLY A 177 -12.67 -6.22 4.37
CA GLY A 177 -13.27 -5.09 3.68
C GLY A 177 -13.03 -5.12 2.17
N ALA A 178 -11.79 -5.37 1.73
CA ALA A 178 -11.44 -5.46 0.32
C ALA A 178 -12.14 -6.64 -0.37
N SER A 179 -12.17 -7.82 0.25
CA SER A 179 -12.84 -9.00 -0.32
C SER A 179 -14.36 -8.86 -0.33
N GLY A 180 -14.95 -8.24 0.71
CA GLY A 180 -16.38 -7.95 0.74
C GLY A 180 -16.83 -6.92 -0.30
N ALA A 181 -15.98 -5.92 -0.62
CA ALA A 181 -16.28 -4.89 -1.59
C ALA A 181 -15.97 -5.26 -3.05
N PHE A 182 -14.90 -6.06 -3.28
CA PHE A 182 -14.37 -6.35 -4.62
C PHE A 182 -14.36 -7.84 -4.99
N GLY A 183 -14.83 -8.72 -4.09
CA GLY A 183 -14.81 -10.17 -4.26
C GLY A 183 -13.40 -10.74 -4.09
N LEU A 184 -12.63 -10.79 -5.17
CA LEU A 184 -11.27 -11.36 -5.17
C LEU A 184 -10.22 -10.33 -4.75
N VAL A 185 -9.29 -10.79 -3.92
CA VAL A 185 -8.08 -10.08 -3.52
C VAL A 185 -6.83 -10.86 -3.95
N SER A 186 -5.78 -10.16 -4.35
CA SER A 186 -4.47 -10.72 -4.68
C SER A 186 -3.52 -10.57 -3.48
N VAL A 187 -3.18 -11.68 -2.85
CA VAL A 187 -2.27 -11.74 -1.68
C VAL A 187 -0.84 -11.95 -2.16
N HIS A 188 0.07 -11.06 -1.76
CA HIS A 188 1.50 -11.15 -2.06
C HIS A 188 2.31 -11.45 -0.79
N VAL A 189 3.27 -12.38 -0.88
CA VAL A 189 4.24 -12.69 0.18
C VAL A 189 5.68 -12.55 -0.33
N GLU A 190 6.00 -11.37 -0.84
CA GLU A 190 7.16 -11.12 -1.73
C GLU A 190 8.52 -11.48 -1.11
N ARG A 191 8.61 -11.52 0.23
CA ARG A 191 9.83 -11.96 0.96
C ARG A 191 10.15 -13.45 0.77
N HIS A 192 9.17 -14.26 0.34
CA HIS A 192 9.31 -15.70 0.07
C HIS A 192 9.11 -16.04 -1.41
N ALA A 193 8.23 -15.30 -2.08
CA ALA A 193 7.92 -15.50 -3.50
C ALA A 193 7.67 -14.11 -4.14
N PRO A 194 8.73 -13.42 -4.61
CA PRO A 194 8.60 -12.07 -5.18
C PRO A 194 7.75 -12.07 -6.45
N ASP A 195 7.93 -13.07 -7.31
CA ASP A 195 7.22 -13.22 -8.60
C ASP A 195 5.97 -14.11 -8.47
N ALA A 196 5.20 -13.97 -7.38
CA ALA A 196 3.95 -14.70 -7.20
C ALA A 196 2.93 -13.92 -6.37
N CYS A 197 1.67 -14.08 -6.73
CA CYS A 197 0.51 -13.76 -5.91
C CYS A 197 -0.47 -14.93 -5.89
N TRP A 198 -1.37 -14.90 -4.91
CA TRP A 198 -2.47 -15.84 -4.78
C TRP A 198 -3.77 -15.04 -4.81
N ILE A 199 -4.65 -15.35 -5.75
CA ILE A 199 -5.89 -14.59 -5.97
C ILE A 199 -7.05 -15.42 -5.43
N GLY A 200 -7.94 -14.80 -4.65
CA GLY A 200 -9.06 -15.52 -4.05
C GLY A 200 -9.96 -14.66 -3.16
N GLU A 201 -10.98 -15.30 -2.61
CA GLU A 201 -11.91 -14.71 -1.64
C GLU A 201 -11.41 -14.96 -0.21
N VAL A 202 -11.58 -13.99 0.70
CA VAL A 202 -11.19 -14.13 2.11
C VAL A 202 -12.20 -14.99 2.87
N ALA A 203 -11.98 -16.30 2.84
CA ALA A 203 -12.86 -17.30 3.44
C ALA A 203 -12.89 -17.29 4.98
N ALA A 204 -11.87 -16.73 5.64
CA ALA A 204 -11.89 -16.44 7.08
C ALA A 204 -10.63 -15.67 7.52
N VAL A 205 -10.78 -14.70 8.42
CA VAL A 205 -9.68 -14.25 9.27
C VAL A 205 -9.50 -15.13 10.52
N ARG A 206 -8.25 -15.27 10.95
CA ARG A 206 -7.82 -15.84 12.23
C ARG A 206 -6.76 -14.92 12.85
N PRO A 207 -6.51 -14.95 14.18
CA PRO A 207 -5.75 -13.91 14.89
C PRO A 207 -4.33 -13.58 14.39
N LYS A 208 -3.72 -14.43 13.55
CA LYS A 208 -2.39 -14.21 12.95
C LYS A 208 -2.29 -14.64 11.48
N SER A 209 -3.42 -14.88 10.81
CA SER A 209 -3.44 -15.37 9.42
C SER A 209 -4.82 -15.26 8.77
N LEU A 210 -4.86 -14.87 7.50
CA LEU A 210 -6.05 -15.02 6.66
C LEU A 210 -6.11 -16.44 6.04
N ARG A 211 -7.32 -16.87 5.69
CA ARG A 211 -7.62 -18.01 4.84
C ARG A 211 -8.16 -17.51 3.52
N LEU A 212 -7.50 -17.87 2.43
CA LEU A 212 -7.89 -17.47 1.08
C LEU A 212 -8.46 -18.67 0.35
N ARG A 213 -9.68 -18.57 -0.15
CA ARG A 213 -10.25 -19.50 -1.12
C ARG A 213 -9.76 -19.06 -2.49
N GLU A 214 -8.71 -19.71 -2.98
CA GLU A 214 -8.06 -19.34 -4.24
C GLU A 214 -8.91 -19.65 -5.47
N VAL A 215 -8.71 -18.86 -6.51
CA VAL A 215 -9.12 -19.11 -7.90
C VAL A 215 -7.85 -19.34 -8.72
N ASP A 216 -7.79 -20.42 -9.49
CA ASP A 216 -6.66 -20.70 -10.39
C ASP A 216 -6.75 -19.90 -11.72
N PRO A 217 -5.70 -19.85 -12.56
CA PRO A 217 -5.71 -19.07 -13.80
C PRO A 217 -6.76 -19.50 -14.83
N ASP A 218 -7.31 -20.71 -14.71
CA ASP A 218 -8.40 -21.20 -15.55
C ASP A 218 -9.78 -20.89 -14.91
N ALA A 219 -9.81 -19.94 -13.97
CA ALA A 219 -10.96 -19.51 -13.21
C ALA A 219 -11.63 -20.62 -12.36
N ARG A 220 -10.88 -21.60 -11.84
CA ARG A 220 -11.45 -22.65 -10.97
C ARG A 220 -11.15 -22.42 -9.50
N TRP A 221 -12.19 -22.50 -8.67
CA TRP A 221 -12.09 -22.45 -7.22
C TRP A 221 -11.32 -23.64 -6.63
N GLN A 222 -10.34 -23.36 -5.77
CA GLN A 222 -9.56 -24.38 -5.08
C GLN A 222 -10.37 -25.03 -3.93
N PRO A 223 -10.40 -26.37 -3.82
CA PRO A 223 -11.29 -27.07 -2.89
C PRO A 223 -10.91 -26.91 -1.41
N LYS A 224 -9.73 -26.38 -1.09
CA LYS A 224 -9.31 -26.07 0.31
C LYS A 224 -8.68 -24.68 0.39
N PRO A 225 -9.07 -23.82 1.35
CA PRO A 225 -8.44 -22.51 1.51
C PRO A 225 -6.99 -22.60 1.98
N SER A 226 -6.10 -21.85 1.34
CA SER A 226 -4.72 -21.69 1.77
C SER A 226 -4.62 -20.78 3.01
N LYS A 227 -3.45 -20.79 3.65
CA LYS A 227 -3.17 -20.01 4.86
C LYS A 227 -2.03 -19.03 4.61
N PHE A 228 -2.30 -17.75 4.82
CA PHE A 228 -1.28 -16.70 4.73
C PHE A 228 -1.09 -16.07 6.12
N PRO A 229 0.03 -16.37 6.83
CA PRO A 229 0.36 -15.71 8.08
C PRO A 229 0.58 -14.22 7.85
N PHE A 230 -0.05 -13.36 8.65
CA PHE A 230 -0.03 -11.90 8.45
C PHE A 230 1.38 -11.33 8.33
N LYS A 231 2.32 -11.83 9.16
CA LYS A 231 3.74 -11.43 9.12
C LYS A 231 4.41 -11.60 7.75
N HIS A 232 3.88 -12.44 6.87
CA HIS A 232 4.43 -12.70 5.53
C HIS A 232 3.73 -11.93 4.41
N VAL A 233 2.51 -11.43 4.62
CA VAL A 233 1.78 -10.66 3.60
C VAL A 233 2.36 -9.26 3.53
N THR A 234 2.90 -8.91 2.37
CA THR A 234 3.61 -7.64 2.12
C THR A 234 2.74 -6.65 1.34
N ARG A 235 1.91 -7.19 0.43
CA ARG A 235 0.96 -6.43 -0.41
C ARG A 235 -0.36 -7.19 -0.55
N LEU A 236 -1.45 -6.44 -0.63
CA LEU A 236 -2.79 -6.91 -0.97
C LEU A 236 -3.32 -6.06 -2.14
N GLY A 237 -3.59 -6.67 -3.29
CA GLY A 237 -4.25 -6.03 -4.43
C GLY A 237 -5.74 -6.38 -4.50
N PHE A 238 -6.54 -5.51 -5.11
CA PHE A 238 -7.99 -5.72 -5.31
C PHE A 238 -8.58 -4.72 -6.32
N GLY A 239 -9.74 -5.04 -6.88
CA GLY A 239 -10.46 -4.19 -7.84
C GLY A 239 -9.78 -4.04 -9.22
N GLY A 240 -8.66 -4.73 -9.45
CA GLY A 240 -7.99 -4.81 -10.75
C GLY A 240 -8.85 -5.48 -11.81
N ARG A 241 -8.48 -5.31 -13.08
CA ARG A 241 -9.18 -5.97 -14.21
C ARG A 241 -9.02 -7.49 -14.14
N TYR A 242 -7.84 -7.98 -13.81
CA TYR A 242 -7.58 -9.43 -13.79
C TYR A 242 -8.38 -10.14 -12.70
N GLU A 243 -8.43 -9.59 -11.48
CA GLU A 243 -9.27 -10.11 -10.39
C GLU A 243 -10.76 -10.11 -10.76
N ARG A 244 -11.25 -9.04 -11.42
CA ARG A 244 -12.65 -8.97 -11.87
C ARG A 244 -12.97 -10.01 -12.96
N THR A 245 -12.11 -10.17 -13.95
CA THR A 245 -12.29 -11.20 -15.00
C THR A 245 -12.19 -12.61 -14.42
N LEU A 246 -11.27 -12.88 -13.48
CA LEU A 246 -11.23 -14.18 -12.80
C LEU A 246 -12.53 -14.46 -12.03
N LEU A 247 -13.09 -13.47 -11.33
CA LEU A 247 -14.36 -13.63 -10.59
C LEU A 247 -15.54 -13.88 -11.51
N GLU A 248 -15.62 -13.14 -12.63
CA GLU A 248 -16.67 -13.28 -13.66
C GLU A 248 -16.72 -14.71 -14.20
N PHE A 249 -15.56 -15.28 -14.55
CA PHE A 249 -15.48 -16.63 -15.12
C PHE A 249 -15.53 -17.75 -14.07
N ALA A 250 -15.08 -17.50 -12.83
CA ALA A 250 -15.15 -18.49 -11.76
C ALA A 250 -16.57 -18.66 -11.19
N GLY A 251 -17.41 -17.63 -11.33
CA GLY A 251 -18.77 -17.62 -10.79
C GLY A 251 -18.81 -17.75 -9.26
N PRO A 252 -19.98 -18.04 -8.68
CA PRO A 252 -20.12 -18.16 -7.24
C PRO A 252 -19.33 -19.36 -6.70
N ASN A 253 -18.55 -19.10 -5.65
CA ASN A 253 -17.94 -20.08 -4.76
C ASN A 253 -19.05 -20.97 -4.14
N ARG A 254 -19.10 -22.26 -4.52
CA ARG A 254 -20.11 -23.25 -4.09
C ARG A 254 -19.49 -24.33 -3.20
#